data_AF-A0A0B4EYP1-F1
#
_entry.id   AF-A0A0B4EYP1-F1
#
_cell.length_a   1.000
_cell.length_b   1.000
_cell.length_c   1.000
_cell.angle_alpha   90.00
_cell.angle_beta   90.00
_cell.angle_gamma   90.00
#
_symmetry.space_group_name_H-M   'P 1'
#
loop_
_entity.id
_entity.type
_entity.pdbx_description
1 polymer ?
#
loop_
_entity_poly.entity_id
_entity_poly.type
_entity_poly.pdbx_seq_one_letter_code
_entity_poly.pdbx_strand_id
1 'polypeptide(L)'
;MTPSLLRRSVHPSPWANLVTEFSSVQESIIRANGAREEPYPDVQASLVVLLGCGVWLRPSESTLIRRPASGLLVSSEEAAKQSGDLAISSPAATMLPASASPTALLLIDIQQGMRHATHWGPERSTPEFESKVESVLQAARAYNQRRPDKPALIIHAHNHSARLASPLHPAYVCPDGAIGVAPMGVAAPVAPEPVLVKDVNSAFIGTDLEVRLRAFKTAQLVVLGLSTDECVSSTVRMAANLKLLERDAAGSPPESRIVLLSDATAAWAKGGFCARTIHEVHLASLNGEFARVETTEDAIEAVLR
;
A
#
# COMPACT_ATOMS: atom_id res chain seq x y z
N MET A 1 -12.12 30.19 65.43
CA MET A 1 -12.02 31.09 64.26
C MET A 1 -12.26 30.26 63.01
N THR A 2 -13.17 30.74 62.18
CA THR A 2 -13.86 30.14 61.02
C THR A 2 -12.96 29.80 59.83
N PRO A 3 -13.29 28.77 59.01
CA PRO A 3 -12.61 28.54 57.74
C PRO A 3 -13.15 29.51 56.67
N SER A 4 -12.25 30.28 56.02
CA SER A 4 -12.61 31.21 54.95
C SER A 4 -12.77 30.47 53.61
N LEU A 5 -13.99 30.52 53.08
CA LEU A 5 -14.34 30.13 51.71
C LEU A 5 -13.76 31.15 50.70
N LEU A 6 -12.97 30.67 49.74
CA LEU A 6 -12.71 31.38 48.49
C LEU A 6 -13.46 30.65 47.36
N ARG A 7 -14.56 31.26 46.92
CA ARG A 7 -15.34 30.85 45.73
C ARG A 7 -14.47 30.98 44.48
N ARG A 8 -14.35 29.91 43.69
CA ARG A 8 -13.97 30.00 42.28
C ARG A 8 -15.23 30.15 41.43
N SER A 9 -15.28 31.18 40.60
CA SER A 9 -16.26 31.35 39.53
C SER A 9 -16.05 30.27 38.46
N VAL A 10 -17.06 29.46 38.19
CA VAL A 10 -17.08 28.51 37.07
C VAL A 10 -17.77 29.21 35.90
N HIS A 11 -17.01 29.48 34.82
CA HIS A 11 -17.60 29.78 33.53
C HIS A 11 -18.01 28.45 32.85
N PRO A 12 -19.22 28.35 32.25
CA PRO A 12 -19.61 27.15 31.52
C PRO A 12 -18.75 26.97 30.27
N SER A 13 -18.38 25.71 29.98
CA SER A 13 -17.56 25.36 28.82
C SER A 13 -18.37 25.48 27.52
N PRO A 14 -17.73 25.77 26.36
CA PRO A 14 -18.41 25.93 25.08
C PRO A 14 -19.08 24.65 24.55
N TRP A 15 -18.90 23.51 25.23
CA TRP A 15 -19.30 22.19 24.78
C TRP A 15 -20.73 21.80 25.19
N ALA A 16 -21.36 22.54 26.11
CA ALA A 16 -22.71 22.23 26.57
C ALA A 16 -23.79 22.46 25.48
N ASN A 17 -23.53 23.36 24.52
CA ASN A 17 -24.52 23.70 23.48
C ASN A 17 -24.56 22.70 22.31
N LEU A 18 -23.51 21.92 22.08
CA LEU A 18 -23.48 20.93 21.01
C LEU A 18 -24.35 19.70 21.32
N VAL A 19 -24.43 19.28 22.59
CA VAL A 19 -25.19 18.07 22.96
C VAL A 19 -26.70 18.26 22.74
N THR A 20 -27.21 19.47 22.92
CA THR A 20 -28.65 19.78 22.79
C THR A 20 -29.10 19.87 21.33
N GLU A 21 -28.24 20.33 20.41
CA GLU A 21 -28.58 20.38 18.98
C GLU A 21 -28.62 18.99 18.33
N PHE A 22 -27.77 18.06 18.78
CA PHE A 22 -27.71 16.68 18.25
C PHE A 22 -28.99 15.86 18.53
N SER A 23 -29.65 16.05 19.67
CA SER A 23 -30.90 15.33 19.97
C SER A 23 -32.08 15.75 19.09
N SER A 24 -32.12 17.00 18.62
CA SER A 24 -33.25 17.49 17.80
C SER A 24 -33.23 16.99 16.35
N VAL A 25 -32.02 16.76 15.80
CA VAL A 25 -31.83 16.23 14.44
C VAL A 25 -32.18 14.74 14.39
N GLN A 26 -31.86 14.00 15.45
CA GLN A 26 -32.12 12.57 15.55
C GLN A 26 -33.63 12.26 15.61
N GLU A 27 -34.43 13.05 16.34
CA GLU A 27 -35.90 12.89 16.37
C GLU A 27 -36.58 13.23 15.03
N SER A 28 -36.04 14.17 14.26
CA SER A 28 -36.61 14.55 12.95
C SER A 28 -36.40 13.48 11.87
N ILE A 29 -35.26 12.77 11.91
CA ILE A 29 -34.95 11.69 10.96
C ILE A 29 -35.81 10.45 11.24
N ILE A 30 -36.09 10.15 12.52
CA ILE A 30 -36.95 9.03 12.93
C ILE A 30 -38.42 9.28 12.52
N ARG A 31 -38.89 10.54 12.57
CA ARG A 31 -40.25 10.90 12.12
C ARG A 31 -40.42 10.89 10.60
N ALA A 32 -39.37 11.14 9.83
CA ALA A 32 -39.43 11.22 8.37
C ALA A 32 -39.49 9.85 7.67
N ASN A 33 -38.95 8.79 8.30
CA ASN A 33 -38.81 7.46 7.69
C ASN A 33 -39.65 6.41 8.41
N GLY A 34 -40.98 6.57 8.37
CA GLY A 34 -41.98 5.70 9.00
C GLY A 34 -41.54 4.24 9.19
N ALA A 35 -41.45 3.82 10.45
CA ALA A 35 -40.93 2.54 10.87
C ALA A 35 -41.68 1.36 10.22
N ARG A 36 -40.92 0.43 9.63
CA ARG A 36 -41.31 -0.97 9.49
C ARG A 36 -40.30 -1.80 10.26
N GLU A 37 -40.74 -2.38 11.36
CA GLU A 37 -39.99 -3.37 12.13
C GLU A 37 -40.13 -4.74 11.44
N GLU A 38 -39.00 -5.38 11.12
CA GLU A 38 -38.94 -6.84 11.05
C GLU A 38 -37.73 -7.34 11.86
N PRO A 39 -37.84 -8.45 12.60
CA PRO A 39 -36.80 -8.89 13.52
C PRO A 39 -35.83 -9.88 12.84
N TYR A 40 -34.53 -9.61 12.93
CA TYR A 40 -33.49 -10.64 12.79
C TYR A 40 -32.50 -10.52 13.97
N PRO A 41 -31.97 -11.63 14.50
CA PRO A 41 -31.27 -11.65 15.79
C PRO A 41 -29.78 -11.32 15.67
N ASP A 42 -29.30 -10.61 16.69
CA ASP A 42 -27.92 -10.42 17.15
C ASP A 42 -26.78 -10.42 16.10
N VAL A 43 -26.47 -9.20 15.63
CA VAL A 43 -25.10 -8.83 15.25
C VAL A 43 -24.83 -7.42 15.80
N GLN A 44 -23.82 -7.27 16.65
CA GLN A 44 -23.33 -5.96 17.11
C GLN A 44 -22.89 -5.12 15.89
N ALA A 45 -23.75 -4.21 15.45
CA ALA A 45 -23.46 -3.26 14.39
C ALA A 45 -22.73 -2.06 14.99
N SER A 46 -21.41 -2.02 14.82
CA SER A 46 -20.63 -0.79 14.97
C SER A 46 -20.96 0.15 13.80
N LEU A 47 -21.73 1.20 14.09
CA LEU A 47 -22.14 2.24 13.14
C LEU A 47 -20.93 3.11 12.75
N VAL A 48 -20.45 2.99 11.51
CA VAL A 48 -19.49 3.94 10.93
C VAL A 48 -20.28 5.06 10.25
N VAL A 49 -20.21 6.27 10.81
CA VAL A 49 -20.80 7.47 10.22
C VAL A 49 -19.82 8.04 9.20
N LEU A 50 -20.17 7.95 7.91
CA LEU A 50 -19.50 8.69 6.83
C LEU A 50 -19.98 10.16 6.87
N LEU A 51 -19.09 11.07 7.29
CA LEU A 51 -19.33 12.51 7.13
C LEU A 51 -19.10 12.90 5.66
N GLY A 52 -20.18 12.99 4.88
CA GLY A 52 -20.16 13.60 3.55
C GLY A 52 -20.18 15.12 3.65
N CYS A 53 -19.11 15.79 3.24
CA CYS A 53 -19.14 17.23 2.96
C CYS A 53 -19.93 17.49 1.67
N GLY A 54 -21.23 17.76 1.81
CA GLY A 54 -22.07 18.24 0.71
C GLY A 54 -21.96 19.76 0.56
N VAL A 55 -21.32 20.23 -0.51
CA VAL A 55 -21.44 21.62 -0.97
C VAL A 55 -22.76 21.76 -1.71
N TRP A 56 -23.69 22.53 -1.16
CA TRP A 56 -24.96 22.88 -1.80
C TRP A 56 -24.76 24.11 -2.72
N LEU A 57 -24.88 23.91 -4.04
CA LEU A 57 -25.01 25.01 -5.00
C LEU A 57 -26.50 25.26 -5.29
N ARG A 58 -26.93 26.51 -5.12
CA ARG A 58 -28.29 27.01 -5.47
C ARG A 58 -28.54 26.89 -6.97
N PRO A 59 -29.78 26.58 -7.41
CA PRO A 59 -30.14 26.67 -8.82
C PRO A 59 -30.45 28.14 -9.16
N SER A 60 -29.74 28.71 -10.13
CA SER A 60 -30.17 29.93 -10.84
C SER A 60 -30.22 29.67 -12.34
N GLU A 61 -31.45 29.77 -12.85
CA GLU A 61 -31.89 30.09 -14.20
C GLU A 61 -31.33 29.31 -15.41
N SER A 62 -32.29 28.66 -16.06
CA SER A 62 -32.25 28.00 -17.36
C SER A 62 -31.62 28.84 -18.48
N THR A 63 -30.54 28.33 -19.06
CA THR A 63 -30.12 28.70 -20.41
C THR A 63 -30.23 27.46 -21.31
N LEU A 64 -31.23 27.48 -22.20
CA LEU A 64 -31.46 26.51 -23.26
C LEU A 64 -30.29 26.54 -24.26
N ILE A 65 -29.46 25.50 -24.30
CA ILE A 65 -28.55 25.26 -25.42
C ILE A 65 -29.28 24.38 -26.44
N ARG A 66 -29.62 24.99 -27.59
CA ARG A 66 -30.18 24.29 -28.76
C ARG A 66 -29.16 23.29 -29.31
N ARG A 67 -29.60 22.05 -29.57
CA ARG A 67 -28.86 21.06 -30.38
C ARG A 67 -28.86 21.51 -31.85
N PRO A 68 -27.72 21.51 -32.55
CA PRO A 68 -27.74 21.36 -34.01
C PRO A 68 -27.97 19.87 -34.34
N ALA A 69 -28.88 19.65 -35.27
CA ALA A 69 -29.06 18.38 -35.95
C ALA A 69 -27.94 18.15 -36.98
N SER A 70 -27.81 16.89 -37.41
CA SER A 70 -27.00 16.36 -38.52
C SER A 70 -25.48 16.25 -38.34
N GLY A 71 -25.04 15.03 -38.04
CA GLY A 71 -24.26 14.21 -38.98
C GLY A 71 -22.78 14.56 -39.19
N LEU A 72 -21.90 13.85 -38.47
CA LEU A 72 -20.73 13.17 -39.04
C LEU A 72 -20.22 12.15 -38.00
N LEU A 73 -20.21 10.87 -38.36
CA LEU A 73 -19.52 9.83 -37.58
C LEU A 73 -18.03 10.01 -37.81
N VAL A 74 -17.32 10.57 -36.83
CA VAL A 74 -15.85 10.53 -36.78
C VAL A 74 -15.49 9.12 -36.31
N SER A 75 -14.68 8.40 -37.07
CA SER A 75 -14.23 7.06 -36.71
C SER A 75 -13.41 7.11 -35.42
N SER A 76 -13.44 6.02 -34.66
CA SER A 76 -12.77 5.84 -33.37
C SER A 76 -11.23 6.01 -33.41
N GLU A 77 -10.62 6.23 -34.58
CA GLU A 77 -9.18 6.42 -34.75
C GLU A 77 -8.72 7.89 -34.63
N GLU A 78 -9.60 8.88 -34.85
CA GLU A 78 -9.21 10.31 -34.76
C GLU A 78 -9.36 10.89 -33.35
N ALA A 79 -10.26 10.35 -32.53
CA ALA A 79 -10.35 10.71 -31.11
C ALA A 79 -9.12 10.22 -30.30
N ALA A 80 -8.44 9.17 -30.78
CA ALA A 80 -7.22 8.65 -30.16
C ALA A 80 -5.95 9.47 -30.50
N LYS A 81 -5.99 10.30 -31.54
CA LYS A 81 -4.84 11.13 -31.97
C LYS A 81 -4.77 12.51 -31.30
N GLN A 82 -5.84 12.99 -30.67
CA GLN A 82 -5.87 14.31 -30.00
C GLN A 82 -5.68 14.27 -28.48
N SER A 83 -5.53 13.09 -27.89
CA SER A 83 -5.19 12.89 -26.48
C SER A 83 -3.68 12.73 -26.22
N GLY A 84 -2.84 12.82 -27.26
CA GLY A 84 -1.38 12.76 -27.13
C GLY A 84 -0.76 14.15 -27.26
N ASP A 85 -0.79 14.95 -26.19
CA ASP A 85 0.24 16.00 -25.92
C ASP A 85 0.04 16.79 -24.61
N LEU A 86 -0.62 16.21 -23.60
CA LEU A 86 -0.67 16.78 -22.25
C LEU A 86 -0.11 15.81 -21.21
N ALA A 87 1.03 15.20 -21.52
CA ALA A 87 1.94 14.72 -20.48
C ALA A 87 2.88 15.87 -20.16
N ILE A 88 2.56 16.67 -19.13
CA ILE A 88 3.61 17.39 -18.40
C ILE A 88 4.38 16.30 -17.64
N SER A 89 5.26 15.57 -18.34
CA SER A 89 6.28 14.76 -17.70
C SER A 89 7.27 15.75 -17.11
N SER A 90 7.08 16.08 -15.83
CA SER A 90 8.22 16.49 -15.01
C SER A 90 9.32 15.46 -15.25
N PRO A 91 10.60 15.86 -15.46
CA PRO A 91 11.67 14.89 -15.66
C PRO A 91 11.73 14.03 -14.40
N ALA A 92 11.08 12.86 -14.49
CA ALA A 92 10.84 11.98 -13.37
C ALA A 92 12.21 11.61 -12.83
N ALA A 93 12.46 11.92 -11.56
CA ALA A 93 13.75 11.64 -10.95
C ALA A 93 13.99 10.12 -11.03
N THR A 94 14.83 9.70 -11.97
CA THR A 94 15.30 8.33 -12.13
C THR A 94 15.93 7.88 -10.82
N MET A 95 15.78 6.59 -10.47
CA MET A 95 16.52 6.04 -9.35
C MET A 95 18.01 6.33 -9.52
N LEU A 96 18.65 6.67 -8.41
CA LEU A 96 20.07 6.92 -8.35
C LEU A 96 20.81 5.60 -8.10
N PRO A 97 22.04 5.45 -8.63
CA PRO A 97 22.90 4.34 -8.26
C PRO A 97 23.02 4.24 -6.74
N ALA A 98 23.00 3.03 -6.18
CA ALA A 98 23.16 2.80 -4.74
C ALA A 98 24.49 3.36 -4.20
N SER A 99 25.49 3.57 -5.08
CA SER A 99 26.76 4.20 -4.73
C SER A 99 26.66 5.70 -4.42
N ALA A 100 25.60 6.35 -4.90
CA ALA A 100 25.32 7.77 -4.74
C ALA A 100 24.20 8.06 -3.72
N SER A 101 23.34 7.08 -3.43
CA SER A 101 22.18 7.25 -2.57
C SER A 101 21.95 6.00 -1.69
N PRO A 102 21.79 6.14 -0.36
CA PRO A 102 21.55 5.01 0.53
C PRO A 102 20.28 4.22 0.13
N THR A 103 20.48 3.03 -0.41
CA THR A 103 19.40 2.17 -0.92
C THR A 103 19.12 1.02 0.03
N ALA A 104 17.84 0.76 0.30
CA ALA A 104 17.36 -0.47 0.92
C ALA A 104 16.56 -1.33 -0.08
N LEU A 105 16.78 -2.64 -0.03
CA LEU A 105 16.01 -3.66 -0.73
C LEU A 105 15.16 -4.43 0.29
N LEU A 106 13.85 -4.41 0.15
CA LEU A 106 12.88 -5.02 1.07
C LEU A 106 12.13 -6.16 0.38
N LEU A 107 12.40 -7.40 0.80
CA LEU A 107 11.76 -8.62 0.32
C LEU A 107 10.62 -9.00 1.27
N ILE A 108 9.39 -9.13 0.76
CA ILE A 108 8.18 -9.35 1.57
C ILE A 108 7.60 -10.75 1.32
N ASP A 109 7.48 -11.54 2.39
CA ASP A 109 6.72 -12.80 2.46
C ASP A 109 7.06 -13.84 1.38
N ILE A 110 8.32 -13.94 0.98
CA ILE A 110 8.80 -14.93 0.00
C ILE A 110 9.06 -16.26 0.70
N GLN A 111 7.99 -16.89 1.18
CA GLN A 111 7.99 -18.06 2.07
C GLN A 111 7.34 -19.30 1.44
N GLN A 112 7.72 -20.49 1.89
CA GLN A 112 7.24 -21.78 1.34
C GLN A 112 5.72 -21.90 1.35
N GLY A 113 5.03 -21.37 2.38
CA GLY A 113 3.58 -21.37 2.49
C GLY A 113 2.86 -20.63 1.35
N MET A 114 3.54 -19.70 0.67
CA MET A 114 2.99 -19.02 -0.52
C MET A 114 2.88 -19.94 -1.74
N ARG A 115 3.52 -21.12 -1.72
CA ARG A 115 3.42 -22.14 -2.79
C ARG A 115 2.18 -23.01 -2.66
N HIS A 116 1.34 -22.79 -1.66
CA HIS A 116 0.13 -23.59 -1.46
C HIS A 116 -0.77 -23.53 -2.70
N ALA A 117 -1.16 -24.69 -3.23
CA ALA A 117 -1.80 -24.83 -4.54
C ALA A 117 -3.12 -24.05 -4.70
N THR A 118 -3.95 -23.97 -3.65
CA THR A 118 -5.30 -23.37 -3.75
C THR A 118 -5.64 -22.32 -2.69
N HIS A 119 -4.87 -22.19 -1.60
CA HIS A 119 -5.22 -21.31 -0.47
C HIS A 119 -5.28 -19.84 -0.87
N TRP A 120 -4.34 -19.39 -1.70
CA TRP A 120 -4.23 -18.00 -2.14
C TRP A 120 -5.09 -17.71 -3.38
N GLY A 121 -5.36 -18.76 -4.16
CA GLY A 121 -6.10 -18.73 -5.41
C GLY A 121 -5.57 -19.78 -6.38
N PRO A 122 -6.33 -20.12 -7.44
CA PRO A 122 -5.99 -21.22 -8.36
C PRO A 122 -4.88 -20.86 -9.36
N GLU A 123 -4.57 -19.57 -9.53
CA GLU A 123 -3.62 -19.06 -10.51
C GLU A 123 -2.88 -17.84 -9.94
N ARG A 124 -1.61 -17.69 -10.32
CA ARG A 124 -0.73 -16.56 -9.95
C ARG A 124 -0.42 -15.70 -11.17
N SER A 125 -0.35 -14.38 -11.00
CA SER A 125 -0.17 -13.41 -12.10
C SER A 125 1.19 -13.47 -12.80
N THR A 126 2.23 -13.85 -12.06
CA THR A 126 3.63 -13.69 -12.47
C THR A 126 4.34 -15.06 -12.42
N PRO A 127 4.41 -15.80 -13.54
CA PRO A 127 5.08 -17.08 -13.60
C PRO A 127 6.60 -16.99 -13.37
N GLU A 128 7.23 -15.90 -13.79
CA GLU A 128 8.68 -15.68 -13.68
C GLU A 128 9.11 -15.09 -12.32
N PHE A 129 8.20 -14.97 -11.36
CA PHE A 129 8.44 -14.30 -10.07
C PHE A 129 9.73 -14.77 -9.39
N GLU A 130 9.95 -16.09 -9.26
CA GLU A 130 11.12 -16.64 -8.56
C GLU A 130 12.44 -16.26 -9.24
N SER A 131 12.50 -16.28 -10.57
CA SER A 131 13.73 -15.91 -11.31
C SER A 131 14.01 -14.41 -11.23
N LYS A 132 12.97 -13.58 -11.18
CA LYS A 132 13.09 -12.13 -10.98
C LYS A 132 13.60 -11.80 -9.59
N VAL A 133 13.02 -12.41 -8.55
CA VAL A 133 13.50 -12.28 -7.16
C VAL A 133 14.96 -12.69 -7.04
N GLU A 134 15.33 -13.84 -7.60
CA GLU A 134 16.72 -14.32 -7.57
C GLU A 134 17.66 -13.31 -8.25
N SER A 135 17.29 -12.80 -9.43
CA SER A 135 18.14 -11.89 -10.19
C SER A 135 18.48 -10.59 -9.44
N VAL A 136 17.49 -9.94 -8.80
CA VAL A 136 17.72 -8.68 -8.08
C VAL A 136 18.42 -8.90 -6.75
N LEU A 137 18.13 -10.00 -6.04
CA LEU A 137 18.82 -10.32 -4.80
C LEU A 137 20.30 -10.65 -5.06
N GLN A 138 20.60 -11.42 -6.11
CA GLN A 138 21.97 -11.70 -6.52
C GLN A 138 22.69 -10.42 -6.95
N ALA A 139 22.05 -9.55 -7.72
CA ALA A 139 22.62 -8.26 -8.12
C ALA A 139 22.95 -7.37 -6.91
N ALA A 140 22.05 -7.29 -5.91
CA ALA A 140 22.27 -6.51 -4.70
C ALA A 140 23.42 -7.06 -3.85
N ARG A 141 23.51 -8.39 -3.71
CA ARG A 141 24.64 -9.04 -3.02
C ARG A 141 25.96 -8.83 -3.76
N ALA A 142 25.98 -8.95 -5.08
CA ALA A 142 27.15 -8.68 -5.91
C ALA A 142 27.58 -7.20 -5.85
N TYR A 143 26.62 -6.27 -5.77
CA TYR A 143 26.89 -4.86 -5.52
C TYR A 143 27.57 -4.67 -4.15
N ASN A 144 27.05 -5.26 -3.08
CA ASN A 144 27.63 -5.15 -1.74
C ASN A 144 29.05 -5.72 -1.65
N GLN A 145 29.35 -6.78 -2.41
CA GLN A 145 30.72 -7.32 -2.52
C GLN A 145 31.67 -6.34 -3.20
N ARG A 146 31.21 -5.62 -4.24
CA ARG A 146 32.02 -4.60 -4.95
C ARG A 146 32.16 -3.31 -4.14
N ARG A 147 31.16 -2.95 -3.33
CA ARG A 147 31.06 -1.68 -2.59
C ARG A 147 30.82 -1.89 -1.09
N PRO A 148 31.76 -2.56 -0.38
CA PRO A 148 31.61 -2.79 1.06
C PRO A 148 31.64 -1.49 1.88
N ASP A 149 32.14 -0.39 1.31
CA ASP A 149 32.15 0.95 1.90
C ASP A 149 30.75 1.60 1.95
N LYS A 150 29.86 1.19 1.03
CA LYS A 150 28.52 1.74 0.85
C LYS A 150 27.55 0.63 0.42
N PRO A 151 27.30 -0.37 1.28
CA PRO A 151 26.41 -1.48 0.92
C PRO A 151 24.97 -0.99 0.80
N ALA A 152 24.20 -1.60 -0.08
CA ALA A 152 22.74 -1.56 -0.02
C ALA A 152 22.24 -2.41 1.16
N LEU A 153 21.25 -1.91 1.89
CA LEU A 153 20.63 -2.61 3.01
C LEU A 153 19.61 -3.63 2.49
N ILE A 154 19.86 -4.93 2.65
CA ILE A 154 18.92 -5.99 2.25
C ILE A 154 18.16 -6.47 3.49
N ILE A 155 16.83 -6.35 3.49
CA ILE A 155 15.94 -6.75 4.59
C ILE A 155 14.90 -7.74 4.07
N HIS A 156 14.66 -8.80 4.84
CA HIS A 156 13.59 -9.77 4.59
C HIS A 156 12.49 -9.59 5.62
N ALA A 157 11.23 -9.53 5.20
CA ALA A 157 10.07 -9.57 6.06
C ALA A 157 9.32 -10.88 5.84
N HIS A 158 9.06 -11.63 6.90
CA HIS A 158 8.38 -12.92 6.87
C HIS A 158 7.11 -12.87 7.71
N ASN A 159 6.01 -13.32 7.13
CA ASN A 159 4.72 -13.39 7.79
C ASN A 159 4.59 -14.70 8.58
N HIS A 160 4.27 -14.57 9.87
CA HIS A 160 3.95 -15.65 10.79
C HIS A 160 2.49 -15.44 11.22
N SER A 161 1.57 -16.04 10.48
CA SER A 161 0.14 -15.88 10.75
C SER A 161 -0.25 -16.51 12.09
N ALA A 162 -1.09 -15.82 12.86
CA ALA A 162 -1.73 -16.39 14.05
C ALA A 162 -2.89 -17.35 13.70
N ARG A 163 -3.35 -17.40 12.44
CA ARG A 163 -4.44 -18.27 12.02
C ARG A 163 -3.93 -19.69 11.81
N LEU A 164 -4.39 -20.65 12.61
CA LEU A 164 -3.98 -22.06 12.55
C LEU A 164 -4.11 -22.69 11.15
N ALA A 165 -5.13 -22.30 10.38
CA ALA A 165 -5.37 -22.81 9.03
C ALA A 165 -4.53 -22.14 7.93
N SER A 166 -3.74 -21.12 8.26
CA SER A 166 -2.90 -20.43 7.29
C SER A 166 -1.67 -21.28 6.93
N PRO A 167 -1.30 -21.36 5.64
CA PRO A 167 -0.02 -21.91 5.21
C PRO A 167 1.20 -21.13 5.74
N LEU A 168 0.99 -19.92 6.28
CA LEU A 168 2.00 -19.09 6.94
C LEU A 168 1.91 -19.18 8.46
N HIS A 169 1.16 -20.12 9.04
CA HIS A 169 1.23 -20.39 10.47
C HIS A 169 2.57 -21.09 10.80
N PRO A 170 3.27 -20.76 11.91
CA PRO A 170 4.56 -21.37 12.25
C PRO A 170 4.56 -22.90 12.37
N ALA A 171 3.41 -23.49 12.71
CA ALA A 171 3.23 -24.95 12.81
C ALA A 171 2.81 -25.62 11.48
N TYR A 172 2.57 -24.86 10.41
CA TYR A 172 2.18 -25.43 9.12
C TYR A 172 3.38 -26.07 8.43
N VAL A 173 3.17 -27.28 7.90
CA VAL A 173 4.16 -28.04 7.13
C VAL A 173 3.58 -28.27 5.73
N CYS A 174 4.32 -27.86 4.70
CA CYS A 174 3.98 -28.08 3.30
C CYS A 174 3.95 -29.58 2.95
N PRO A 175 3.25 -29.98 1.88
CA PRO A 175 3.20 -31.38 1.44
C PRO A 175 4.57 -32.01 1.15
N ASP A 176 5.55 -31.19 0.77
CA ASP A 176 6.95 -31.61 0.52
C ASP A 176 7.81 -31.65 1.80
N GLY A 177 7.21 -31.42 2.97
CA GLY A 177 7.88 -31.43 4.28
C GLY A 177 8.53 -30.10 4.68
N ALA A 178 8.53 -29.08 3.81
CA ALA A 178 9.06 -27.77 4.17
C ALA A 178 8.18 -27.07 5.21
N ILE A 179 8.78 -26.31 6.13
CA ILE A 179 8.00 -25.48 7.07
C ILE A 179 7.43 -24.28 6.31
N GLY A 180 6.13 -24.01 6.45
CA GLY A 180 5.43 -22.97 5.68
C GLY A 180 6.03 -21.58 5.84
N VAL A 181 6.45 -21.22 7.06
CA VAL A 181 7.10 -19.93 7.34
C VAL A 181 8.55 -19.84 6.88
N ALA A 182 9.18 -20.94 6.46
CA ALA A 182 10.55 -20.90 5.97
C ALA A 182 10.65 -20.11 4.66
N PRO A 183 11.77 -19.42 4.38
CA PRO A 183 11.97 -18.72 3.12
C PRO A 183 12.01 -19.70 1.94
N MET A 184 11.61 -19.22 0.76
CA MET A 184 11.94 -19.90 -0.49
C MET A 184 13.44 -19.80 -0.78
N GLY A 185 14.00 -20.79 -1.47
CA GLY A 185 15.44 -20.83 -1.77
C GLY A 185 15.95 -19.58 -2.52
N VAL A 186 15.14 -19.04 -3.44
CA VAL A 186 15.44 -17.83 -4.22
C VAL A 186 15.54 -16.56 -3.39
N ALA A 187 15.05 -16.58 -2.15
CA ALA A 187 15.06 -15.44 -1.23
C ALA A 187 15.63 -15.82 0.15
N ALA A 188 16.42 -16.91 0.24
CA ALA A 188 17.01 -17.32 1.51
C ALA A 188 17.94 -16.20 2.05
N PRO A 189 17.69 -15.69 3.28
CA PRO A 189 18.54 -14.68 3.89
C PRO A 189 19.96 -15.19 4.14
N VAL A 190 20.96 -14.33 3.97
CA VAL A 190 22.37 -14.63 4.29
C VAL A 190 22.85 -13.62 5.32
N ALA A 191 23.57 -14.06 6.36
CA ALA A 191 24.12 -13.13 7.34
C ALA A 191 25.05 -12.08 6.68
N PRO A 192 24.93 -10.78 7.00
CA PRO A 192 24.17 -10.19 8.11
C PRO A 192 22.79 -9.60 7.73
N GLU A 193 22.15 -10.07 6.66
CA GLU A 193 20.83 -9.57 6.21
C GLU A 193 19.76 -9.73 7.30
N PRO A 194 19.11 -8.63 7.76
CA PRO A 194 18.07 -8.72 8.78
C PRO A 194 16.83 -9.46 8.30
N VAL A 195 16.21 -10.22 9.20
CA VAL A 195 14.93 -10.89 9.02
C VAL A 195 13.94 -10.33 10.03
N LEU A 196 12.85 -9.77 9.54
CA LEU A 196 11.73 -9.26 10.31
C LEU A 196 10.62 -10.29 10.33
N VAL A 197 9.99 -10.48 11.49
CA VAL A 197 8.80 -11.33 11.62
C VAL A 197 7.60 -10.43 11.89
N LYS A 198 6.55 -10.59 11.10
CA LYS A 198 5.27 -9.88 11.26
C LYS A 198 4.11 -10.87 11.29
N ASP A 199 3.00 -10.51 11.89
CA ASP A 199 1.76 -11.32 11.92
C ASP A 199 0.57 -10.65 11.22
N VAL A 200 0.81 -9.45 10.65
CA VAL A 200 -0.13 -8.65 9.87
C VAL A 200 0.45 -8.28 8.49
N ASN A 201 -0.37 -7.68 7.63
CA ASN A 201 0.02 -7.41 6.23
C ASN A 201 1.23 -6.48 6.09
N SER A 202 1.19 -5.30 6.72
CA SER A 202 2.25 -4.31 6.60
C SER A 202 3.50 -4.72 7.39
N ALA A 203 4.65 -4.67 6.73
CA ALA A 203 5.94 -4.93 7.37
C ALA A 203 6.36 -3.85 8.38
N PHE A 204 5.64 -2.74 8.51
CA PHE A 204 5.90 -1.69 9.50
C PHE A 204 5.22 -1.94 10.85
N ILE A 205 4.12 -2.69 10.87
CA ILE A 205 3.32 -2.84 12.08
C ILE A 205 3.90 -3.98 12.92
N GLY A 206 4.25 -3.69 14.16
CA GLY A 206 4.79 -4.69 15.10
C GLY A 206 6.23 -5.12 14.83
N THR A 207 6.95 -4.42 13.93
CA THR A 207 8.36 -4.69 13.62
C THR A 207 9.21 -3.44 13.87
N ASP A 208 10.53 -3.56 13.72
CA ASP A 208 11.49 -2.44 13.77
C ASP A 208 11.91 -1.94 12.38
N LEU A 209 11.12 -2.22 11.32
CA LEU A 209 11.44 -1.83 9.94
C LEU A 209 11.70 -0.32 9.79
N GLU A 210 10.80 0.52 10.31
CA GLU A 210 10.95 1.98 10.24
C GLU A 210 12.24 2.44 10.93
N VAL A 211 12.53 1.89 12.11
CA VAL A 211 13.74 2.23 12.88
C VAL A 211 14.99 1.88 12.08
N ARG A 212 15.02 0.69 11.45
CA ARG A 212 16.16 0.25 10.63
C ARG A 212 16.37 1.14 9.40
N LEU A 213 15.30 1.46 8.67
CA LEU A 213 15.37 2.31 7.48
C LEU A 213 15.84 3.73 7.84
N ARG A 214 15.30 4.32 8.92
CA ARG A 214 15.74 5.65 9.39
C ARG A 214 17.18 5.65 9.89
N ALA A 215 17.59 4.62 10.65
CA ALA A 215 18.96 4.48 11.14
C ALA A 215 19.98 4.31 9.99
N PHE A 216 19.59 3.59 8.93
CA PHE A 216 20.39 3.45 7.71
C PHE A 216 20.37 4.72 6.84
N LYS A 217 19.52 5.69 7.15
CA LYS A 217 19.28 6.91 6.35
C LYS A 217 18.84 6.56 4.93
N THR A 218 17.99 5.55 4.79
CA THR A 218 17.45 5.10 3.51
C THR A 218 16.89 6.30 2.75
N ALA A 219 17.40 6.53 1.55
CA ALA A 219 16.94 7.54 0.61
C ALA A 219 16.25 6.91 -0.61
N GLN A 220 16.39 5.59 -0.80
CA GLN A 220 15.69 4.81 -1.83
C GLN A 220 15.25 3.47 -1.27
N LEU A 221 14.02 3.07 -1.54
CA LEU A 221 13.46 1.79 -1.08
C LEU A 221 12.99 0.98 -2.29
N VAL A 222 13.63 -0.15 -2.57
CA VAL A 222 13.21 -1.11 -3.59
C VAL A 222 12.42 -2.22 -2.92
N VAL A 223 11.19 -2.45 -3.35
CA VAL A 223 10.23 -3.38 -2.74
C VAL A 223 9.86 -4.48 -3.73
N LEU A 224 9.87 -5.72 -3.24
CA LEU A 224 9.48 -6.92 -3.96
C LEU A 224 8.89 -7.96 -3.00
N GLY A 225 8.20 -8.96 -3.54
CA GLY A 225 7.62 -10.04 -2.74
C GLY A 225 6.14 -10.29 -2.98
N LEU A 226 5.47 -10.85 -1.98
CA LEU A 226 4.11 -11.40 -2.11
C LEU A 226 3.17 -10.94 -0.97
N SER A 227 1.86 -10.87 -1.19
CA SER A 227 1.22 -10.65 -2.50
C SER A 227 1.14 -9.15 -2.80
N THR A 228 1.08 -8.79 -4.08
CA THR A 228 0.99 -7.40 -4.57
C THR A 228 -0.14 -6.63 -3.92
N ASP A 229 -1.32 -7.24 -3.86
CA ASP A 229 -2.56 -6.61 -3.41
C ASP A 229 -2.73 -6.58 -1.88
N GLU A 230 -1.99 -7.42 -1.15
CA GLU A 230 -2.06 -7.50 0.31
C GLU A 230 -0.82 -6.92 0.99
N CYS A 231 0.14 -7.76 1.38
CA CYS A 231 1.28 -7.37 2.19
C CYS A 231 2.18 -6.34 1.51
N VAL A 232 2.38 -6.46 0.19
CA VAL A 232 3.18 -5.51 -0.59
C VAL A 232 2.49 -4.16 -0.68
N SER A 233 1.25 -4.08 -1.16
CA SER A 233 0.46 -2.83 -1.22
C SER A 233 0.36 -2.15 0.14
N SER A 234 0.09 -2.91 1.21
CA SER A 234 -0.01 -2.38 2.58
C SER A 234 1.31 -1.73 3.03
N THR A 235 2.43 -2.41 2.77
CA THR A 235 3.76 -1.93 3.15
C THR A 235 4.16 -0.71 2.33
N VAL A 236 3.96 -0.72 1.01
CA VAL A 236 4.29 0.40 0.12
C VAL A 236 3.51 1.66 0.48
N ARG A 237 2.19 1.54 0.69
CA ARG A 237 1.33 2.66 1.10
C ARG A 237 1.78 3.24 2.42
N MET A 238 2.12 2.39 3.40
CA MET A 238 2.62 2.86 4.68
C MET A 238 3.99 3.54 4.56
N ALA A 239 4.90 3.01 3.74
CA ALA A 239 6.20 3.64 3.53
C ALA A 239 6.06 5.08 3.01
N ALA A 240 5.18 5.30 2.05
CA ALA A 240 4.87 6.63 1.51
C ALA A 240 4.18 7.53 2.56
N ASN A 241 3.15 7.03 3.23
CA ASN A 241 2.37 7.79 4.21
C ASN A 241 3.18 8.18 5.46
N LEU A 242 4.12 7.34 5.87
CA LEU A 242 5.07 7.62 6.95
C LEU A 242 6.16 8.64 6.54
N LYS A 243 6.21 9.00 5.26
CA LYS A 243 7.24 9.87 4.68
C LYS A 243 8.64 9.40 5.08
N LEU A 244 8.88 8.08 4.98
CA LEU A 244 10.15 7.47 5.40
C LEU A 244 11.34 8.04 4.65
N LEU A 245 11.13 8.32 3.36
CA LEU A 245 12.09 8.97 2.50
C LEU A 245 11.77 10.45 2.58
N GLU A 246 12.41 11.17 3.51
CA GLU A 246 12.17 12.59 3.68
C GLU A 246 12.43 13.35 2.38
N ARG A 247 11.67 14.44 2.17
CA ARG A 247 12.00 15.46 1.15
C ARG A 247 13.46 15.83 1.35
N ASP A 248 14.28 15.64 0.32
CA ASP A 248 15.59 16.28 0.28
C ASP A 248 15.42 17.81 0.46
N ALA A 249 16.52 18.51 0.73
CA ALA A 249 16.51 19.98 0.82
C ALA A 249 15.96 20.67 -0.45
N ALA A 250 15.81 19.92 -1.55
CA ALA A 250 15.24 20.36 -2.83
C ALA A 250 13.72 20.14 -2.96
N GLY A 251 13.06 19.52 -1.97
CA GLY A 251 11.61 19.36 -1.95
C GLY A 251 11.05 18.30 -2.91
N SER A 252 11.85 17.31 -3.31
CA SER A 252 11.37 16.18 -4.13
C SER A 252 10.39 15.31 -3.34
N PRO A 253 9.28 14.84 -3.95
CA PRO A 253 8.29 14.06 -3.23
C PRO A 253 8.77 12.64 -2.84
N PRO A 254 8.46 12.14 -1.63
CA PRO A 254 8.92 10.84 -1.11
C PRO A 254 8.65 9.62 -2.01
N GLU A 255 7.49 9.60 -2.67
CA GLU A 255 7.02 8.50 -3.53
C GLU A 255 7.89 8.29 -4.76
N SER A 256 8.67 9.30 -5.18
CA SER A 256 9.61 9.19 -6.30
C SER A 256 10.81 8.27 -6.03
N ARG A 257 11.02 7.86 -4.77
CA ARG A 257 12.16 7.05 -4.33
C ARG A 257 11.77 5.70 -3.72
N ILE A 258 10.47 5.40 -3.67
CA ILE A 258 9.98 4.04 -3.40
C ILE A 258 9.76 3.39 -4.75
N VAL A 259 10.45 2.29 -5.03
CA VAL A 259 10.28 1.51 -6.26
C VAL A 259 9.68 0.16 -5.95
N LEU A 260 8.60 -0.14 -6.64
CA LEU A 260 7.91 -1.43 -6.59
C LEU A 260 8.22 -2.22 -7.86
N LEU A 261 8.80 -3.41 -7.70
CA LEU A 261 9.14 -4.27 -8.83
C LEU A 261 7.90 -5.01 -9.33
N SER A 262 7.42 -4.63 -10.50
CA SER A 262 6.20 -5.18 -11.14
C SER A 262 6.27 -6.68 -11.44
N ASP A 263 7.45 -7.18 -11.78
CA ASP A 263 7.72 -8.57 -12.19
C ASP A 263 8.43 -9.40 -11.10
N ALA A 264 8.87 -8.77 -10.00
CA ALA A 264 9.26 -9.46 -8.76
C ALA A 264 8.17 -9.32 -7.67
N THR A 265 6.93 -9.15 -8.09
CA THR A 265 5.73 -9.23 -7.26
C THR A 265 4.65 -10.04 -7.98
N ALA A 266 3.70 -10.59 -7.22
CA ALA A 266 2.60 -11.35 -7.81
C ALA A 266 1.33 -11.31 -6.94
N ALA A 267 0.19 -11.49 -7.59
CA ALA A 267 -1.11 -11.69 -6.96
C ALA A 267 -1.74 -13.02 -7.42
N TRP A 268 -2.87 -13.39 -6.80
CA TRP A 268 -3.64 -14.59 -7.12
C TRP A 268 -5.06 -14.24 -7.55
N ALA A 269 -5.67 -15.11 -8.35
CA ALA A 269 -7.06 -15.00 -8.73
C ALA A 269 -7.97 -15.20 -7.50
N LYS A 270 -8.89 -14.26 -7.25
CA LYS A 270 -9.88 -14.32 -6.16
C LYS A 270 -11.08 -13.43 -6.44
N GLY A 271 -12.22 -13.75 -5.82
CA GLY A 271 -13.44 -12.94 -5.92
C GLY A 271 -13.99 -12.81 -7.35
N GLY A 272 -13.74 -13.78 -8.23
CA GLY A 272 -14.17 -13.74 -9.64
C GLY A 272 -13.24 -12.96 -10.58
N PHE A 273 -12.16 -12.37 -10.08
CA PHE A 273 -11.15 -11.69 -10.90
C PHE A 273 -9.94 -12.59 -11.12
N CYS A 274 -9.37 -12.55 -12.34
CA CYS A 274 -8.14 -13.27 -12.63
C CYS A 274 -6.94 -12.60 -11.95
N ALA A 275 -5.87 -13.38 -11.74
CA ALA A 275 -4.68 -12.94 -11.02
C ALA A 275 -4.04 -11.71 -11.67
N ARG A 276 -3.99 -11.67 -13.01
CA ARG A 276 -3.46 -10.54 -13.79
C ARG A 276 -4.20 -9.25 -13.48
N THR A 277 -5.54 -9.26 -13.53
CA THR A 277 -6.33 -8.05 -13.25
C THR A 277 -6.09 -7.53 -11.85
N ILE A 278 -6.05 -8.42 -10.85
CA ILE A 278 -5.77 -8.01 -9.47
C ILE A 278 -4.37 -7.39 -9.39
N HIS A 279 -3.36 -8.03 -9.97
CA HIS A 279 -1.99 -7.54 -9.98
C HIS A 279 -1.87 -6.15 -10.62
N GLU A 280 -2.35 -6.01 -11.86
CA GLU A 280 -2.22 -4.79 -12.67
C GLU A 280 -2.96 -3.60 -12.06
N VAL A 281 -4.18 -3.81 -11.54
CA VAL A 281 -4.94 -2.73 -10.89
C VAL A 281 -4.24 -2.24 -9.62
N HIS A 282 -3.62 -3.14 -8.85
CA HIS A 282 -2.87 -2.74 -7.66
C HIS A 282 -1.56 -2.03 -8.04
N LEU A 283 -0.83 -2.51 -9.05
CA LEU A 283 0.34 -1.80 -9.57
C LEU A 283 -0.03 -0.39 -10.05
N ALA A 284 -1.10 -0.26 -10.85
CA ALA A 284 -1.60 1.03 -11.33
C ALA A 284 -2.02 1.97 -10.19
N SER A 285 -2.66 1.42 -9.14
CA SER A 285 -3.10 2.20 -7.97
C SER A 285 -1.95 2.62 -7.04
N LEU A 286 -0.79 1.96 -7.13
CA LEU A 286 0.41 2.29 -6.36
C LEU A 286 1.32 3.24 -7.13
N ASN A 287 1.35 3.13 -8.47
CA ASN A 287 2.22 3.91 -9.33
C ASN A 287 1.87 5.41 -9.30
N GLY A 288 2.88 6.25 -9.13
CA GLY A 288 2.76 7.72 -9.14
C GLY A 288 2.28 8.35 -7.83
N GLU A 289 1.49 7.63 -7.03
CA GLU A 289 0.98 8.12 -5.73
C GLU A 289 1.79 7.60 -4.54
N PHE A 290 2.13 6.30 -4.51
CA PHE A 290 2.79 5.67 -3.36
C PHE A 290 4.20 5.16 -3.69
N ALA A 291 4.42 4.79 -4.94
CA ALA A 291 5.69 4.31 -5.44
C ALA A 291 5.78 4.57 -6.93
N ARG A 292 6.99 4.40 -7.47
CA ARG A 292 7.22 4.21 -8.89
C ARG A 292 7.25 2.71 -9.18
N VAL A 293 6.48 2.26 -10.16
CA VAL A 293 6.47 0.86 -10.58
C VAL A 293 7.47 0.67 -11.71
N GLU A 294 8.40 -0.28 -11.54
CA GLU A 294 9.47 -0.56 -12.49
C GLU A 294 9.60 -2.06 -12.76
N THR A 295 10.33 -2.42 -13.81
CA THR A 295 10.76 -3.82 -13.98
C THR A 295 11.99 -4.10 -13.12
N THR A 296 12.22 -5.39 -12.84
CA THR A 296 13.42 -5.86 -12.15
C THR A 296 14.68 -5.49 -12.92
N GLU A 297 14.64 -5.57 -14.25
CA GLU A 297 15.78 -5.24 -15.13
C GLU A 297 16.17 -3.77 -15.03
N ASP A 298 15.19 -2.87 -15.17
CA ASP A 298 15.40 -1.42 -15.07
C ASP A 298 15.93 -1.02 -13.69
N ALA A 299 15.40 -1.64 -12.62
CA ALA A 299 15.86 -1.38 -11.26
C ALA A 299 17.31 -1.84 -11.03
N ILE A 300 17.69 -3.01 -11.55
CA ILE A 300 19.08 -3.49 -11.47
C ILE A 300 20.02 -2.55 -12.22
N GLU A 301 19.65 -2.14 -13.44
CA GLU A 301 20.46 -1.24 -14.25
C GLU A 301 20.64 0.13 -13.58
N ALA A 302 19.56 0.72 -13.08
CA ALA A 302 19.59 2.05 -12.50
C ALA A 302 20.29 2.11 -11.12
N VAL A 303 20.20 1.04 -10.32
CA VAL A 303 20.58 1.09 -8.89
C VAL A 303 21.74 0.22 -8.51
N LEU A 304 21.86 -0.98 -9.09
CA LEU A 304 22.76 -2.02 -8.59
C LEU A 304 23.98 -2.26 -9.48
N ARG A 305 24.05 -1.66 -10.66
CA ARG A 305 25.26 -1.68 -11.51
C ARG A 305 26.25 -0.60 -11.09
#